data_AF-M4C6M4-F1
#
_entry.id   AF-M4C6M4-F1
#
_cell.length_a   1.000
_cell.length_b   1.000
_cell.length_c   1.000
_cell.angle_alpha   90.00
_cell.angle_beta   90.00
_cell.angle_gamma   90.00
#
_symmetry.space_group_name_H-M   'P 1'
#
loop_
_entity.id
_entity.type
_entity.pdbx_description
1 polymer ?
#
loop_
_entity_poly.entity_id
_entity_poly.type
_entity_poly.pdbx_seq_one_letter_code
_entity_poly.pdbx_strand_id
1 'polypeptide(L)'
;MLKYGVRLFSSVKANVSMNPTYHPSVFMAFATALILRFLTPTQADSRKESDSGPDIFVGSMDSIRNCTPVYSTTERTWVYANGLSANISTGKYEFMDGKEGNTAKSLWRACQHVLEASKSSSRDFRKSARAESSSEVSSGVGVAVASVLSSVEGFDLTNDAYASFAADVAALYQRLVSGKQTALETLEDVLRNHHTSEYLATKDEVGTFVREAVASVQIIDVHTHLFPPSHGKLMLWGINELLTYHYLVAEYLQTAPMQVEEFNSCSKEQQACLIWQHLFVDRSPVSEACRGVLTTLHLLGLDHLVARRDLSAIQEWFKHQDAEEYVDTVFRLSGLKYAVMTNIPFEPEEARHWLGDPATNTPPPAWSRKYFRSALRVDQILLGDWASIGPTLDVFMLPHTLSGVRALLEKWIDIMKPEYFMSSVPIFFEYPDENAPASGANEQPNGAELLLQVLLPLAEEKKLPIALKFDSVRPINARYGVAGDGVKPSNVDILIKLCRNFPKVKFLATFLSRVNQHEVTVAANKFRNLHLYGCWWYCNNPSIIEELTRMRIEILGTAFTSQHSDARVLDQLIYKWSHSRDVIGEVLVDMYEKLLATGWKISKSDIQRDVQRLFGQSYEDFMAKSI
;
A
#
# COMPACT_ATOMS: atom_id res chain seq x y z
N MET A 1 -13.00 -32.70 18.72
CA MET A 1 -12.67 -31.75 17.61
C MET A 1 -13.72 -30.68 17.27
N LEU A 2 -14.98 -30.75 17.74
CA LEU A 2 -16.02 -29.77 17.37
C LEU A 2 -15.63 -28.29 17.59
N LYS A 3 -15.08 -27.93 18.76
CA LYS A 3 -14.66 -26.55 19.06
C LYS A 3 -13.48 -26.07 18.20
N TYR A 4 -12.59 -26.99 17.80
CA TYR A 4 -11.50 -26.70 16.86
C TYR A 4 -12.06 -26.34 15.48
N GLY A 5 -12.99 -27.16 14.96
CA GLY A 5 -13.67 -26.93 13.69
C GLY A 5 -14.37 -25.56 13.64
N VAL A 6 -15.15 -25.24 14.67
CA VAL A 6 -15.95 -24.01 14.74
C VAL A 6 -15.09 -22.75 14.91
N ARG A 7 -14.02 -22.80 15.71
CA ARG A 7 -13.29 -21.58 16.13
C ARG A 7 -11.94 -21.37 15.45
N LEU A 8 -11.18 -22.44 15.18
CA LEU A 8 -9.80 -22.32 14.70
C LEU A 8 -9.70 -22.68 13.21
N PHE A 9 -10.30 -23.80 12.80
CA PHE A 9 -10.25 -24.24 11.40
C PHE A 9 -11.15 -23.43 10.46
N SER A 10 -12.24 -22.85 10.96
CA SER A 10 -13.13 -21.98 10.16
C SER A 10 -12.39 -20.83 9.48
N SER A 11 -11.38 -20.26 10.14
CA SER A 11 -10.52 -19.22 9.56
C SER A 11 -9.60 -19.76 8.47
N VAL A 12 -9.03 -20.95 8.66
CA VAL A 12 -8.19 -21.63 7.66
C VAL A 12 -9.00 -21.97 6.42
N LYS A 13 -10.18 -22.56 6.61
CA LYS A 13 -11.12 -22.91 5.54
C LYS A 13 -11.53 -21.69 4.70
N ALA A 14 -11.87 -20.58 5.34
CA ALA A 14 -12.23 -19.34 4.66
C ALA A 14 -11.06 -18.81 3.79
N ASN A 15 -9.84 -18.78 4.32
CA ASN A 15 -8.68 -18.26 3.60
C ASN A 15 -8.25 -19.17 2.43
N VAL A 16 -8.22 -20.49 2.62
CA VAL A 16 -7.93 -21.44 1.52
C VAL A 16 -8.98 -21.32 0.41
N SER A 17 -10.27 -21.11 0.74
CA SER A 17 -11.32 -20.93 -0.27
C SER A 17 -11.20 -19.62 -1.06
N MET A 18 -10.61 -18.58 -0.47
CA MET A 18 -10.45 -17.26 -1.10
C MET A 18 -9.13 -17.13 -1.88
N ASN A 19 -8.09 -17.88 -1.50
CA ASN A 19 -6.76 -17.77 -2.10
C ASN A 19 -6.13 -19.16 -2.32
N PRO A 20 -5.99 -19.62 -3.58
CA PRO A 20 -5.39 -20.91 -3.90
C PRO A 20 -3.93 -21.06 -3.45
N THR A 21 -3.20 -19.97 -3.22
CA THR A 21 -1.79 -19.99 -2.77
C THR A 21 -1.66 -19.79 -1.27
N TYR A 22 -2.76 -19.68 -0.53
CA TYR A 22 -2.72 -19.50 0.92
C TYR A 22 -2.24 -20.76 1.63
N HIS A 23 -1.21 -20.61 2.45
CA HIS A 23 -0.69 -21.65 3.32
C HIS A 23 -0.92 -21.25 4.78
N PRO A 24 -1.55 -22.09 5.62
CA PRO A 24 -1.75 -21.77 7.02
C PRO A 24 -0.40 -21.59 7.74
N SER A 25 -0.31 -20.63 8.67
CA SER A 25 0.95 -20.30 9.33
C SER A 25 1.45 -21.40 10.27
N VAL A 26 2.77 -21.43 10.51
CA VAL A 26 3.39 -22.32 11.50
C VAL A 26 2.82 -22.13 12.92
N PHE A 27 2.32 -20.94 13.25
CA PHE A 27 1.64 -20.67 14.52
C PHE A 27 0.26 -21.35 14.59
N MET A 28 -0.48 -21.38 13.48
CA MET A 28 -1.73 -22.12 13.37
C MET A 28 -1.48 -23.62 13.48
N ALA A 29 -0.39 -24.10 12.90
CA ALA A 29 0.03 -25.49 13.00
C ALA A 29 0.40 -25.85 14.46
N PHE A 30 1.14 -24.97 15.13
CA PHE A 30 1.50 -25.12 16.54
C PHE A 30 0.27 -25.13 17.47
N ALA A 31 -0.67 -24.19 17.29
CA ALA A 31 -1.91 -24.16 18.07
C ALA A 31 -2.74 -25.43 17.87
N THR A 32 -2.82 -25.94 16.64
CA THR A 32 -3.50 -27.21 16.33
C THR A 32 -2.79 -28.38 17.01
N ALA A 33 -1.46 -28.45 16.92
CA ALA A 33 -0.67 -29.49 17.57
C ALA A 33 -0.82 -29.48 19.10
N LEU A 34 -0.94 -28.30 19.73
CA LEU A 34 -1.24 -28.18 21.17
C LEU A 34 -2.62 -28.72 21.54
N ILE A 35 -3.63 -28.49 20.70
CA ILE A 35 -4.98 -29.05 20.92
C ILE A 35 -4.94 -30.57 20.82
N LEU A 36 -4.25 -31.13 19.83
CA LEU A 36 -4.07 -32.58 19.70
C LEU A 36 -3.33 -33.14 20.92
N ARG A 37 -2.27 -32.47 21.37
CA ARG A 37 -1.54 -32.83 22.59
C ARG A 37 -2.46 -32.81 23.82
N PHE A 38 -3.29 -31.78 23.96
CA PHE A 38 -4.26 -31.68 25.04
C PHE A 38 -5.23 -32.88 25.04
N LEU A 39 -5.67 -33.31 23.86
CA LEU A 39 -6.58 -34.44 23.64
C LEU A 39 -5.87 -35.81 23.64
N THR A 40 -4.58 -35.87 23.98
CA THR A 40 -3.82 -37.12 24.05
C THR A 40 -3.83 -37.67 25.48
N PRO A 41 -4.43 -38.86 25.71
CA PRO A 41 -4.42 -39.48 27.04
C PRO A 41 -3.01 -39.86 27.50
N THR A 42 -2.80 -39.97 28.82
CA THR A 42 -1.59 -40.56 29.41
C THR A 42 -1.78 -42.00 29.89
N GLN A 43 -3.00 -42.51 29.84
CA GLN A 43 -3.37 -43.86 30.25
C GLN A 43 -4.44 -44.42 29.32
N ALA A 44 -4.49 -45.74 29.18
CA ALA A 44 -5.44 -46.42 28.30
C ALA A 44 -6.88 -46.38 28.84
N ASP A 45 -7.03 -46.33 30.16
CA ASP A 45 -8.32 -46.39 30.82
C ASP A 45 -8.98 -45.00 30.90
N SER A 46 -10.21 -44.91 30.38
CA SER A 46 -11.11 -43.78 30.58
C SER A 46 -12.17 -44.11 31.64
N ARG A 47 -12.53 -43.14 32.49
CA ARG A 47 -13.69 -43.27 33.38
C ARG A 47 -14.93 -42.76 32.69
N LYS A 48 -16.11 -43.31 32.96
CA LYS A 48 -17.38 -42.78 32.43
C LYS A 48 -18.02 -41.81 33.42
N GLU A 49 -18.60 -40.73 32.92
CA GLU A 49 -19.34 -39.75 33.75
C GLU A 49 -20.63 -40.37 34.35
N SER A 50 -21.22 -41.36 33.66
CA SER A 50 -22.35 -42.20 34.09
C SER A 50 -22.43 -43.47 33.21
N ASP A 51 -23.27 -44.46 33.52
CA ASP A 51 -23.39 -45.72 32.75
C ASP A 51 -23.65 -45.52 31.24
N SER A 52 -24.24 -44.39 30.86
CA SER A 52 -24.49 -43.96 29.46
C SER A 52 -23.77 -42.65 29.06
N GLY A 53 -22.89 -42.15 29.94
CA GLY A 53 -22.17 -40.90 29.76
C GLY A 53 -20.91 -41.03 28.90
N PRO A 54 -20.36 -39.89 28.44
CA PRO A 54 -19.13 -39.83 27.66
C PRO A 54 -17.89 -40.30 28.44
N ASP A 55 -16.89 -40.79 27.70
CA ASP A 55 -15.58 -41.17 28.23
C ASP A 55 -14.79 -39.92 28.70
N ILE A 56 -14.31 -39.95 29.95
CA ILE A 56 -13.40 -38.98 30.54
C ILE A 56 -12.00 -39.57 30.52
N PHE A 57 -11.10 -38.88 29.82
CA PHE A 57 -9.69 -39.25 29.67
C PHE A 57 -8.83 -38.41 30.60
N VAL A 58 -7.65 -38.93 30.94
CA VAL A 58 -6.64 -38.22 31.74
C VAL A 58 -5.46 -37.84 30.84
N GLY A 59 -5.11 -36.57 30.80
CA GLY A 59 -3.90 -36.03 30.18
C GLY A 59 -2.90 -35.51 31.21
N SER A 60 -1.74 -35.03 30.74
CA SER A 60 -0.68 -34.50 31.60
C SER A 60 -0.07 -33.23 31.02
N MET A 61 0.17 -32.26 31.90
CA MET A 61 0.90 -31.01 31.64
C MET A 61 2.41 -31.29 31.52
N ASP A 62 3.14 -30.32 30.95
CA ASP A 62 4.60 -30.34 30.98
C ASP A 62 5.14 -30.41 32.41
N SER A 63 6.23 -31.16 32.59
CA SER A 63 6.98 -31.15 33.85
C SER A 63 7.63 -29.78 34.05
N ILE A 64 7.28 -29.09 35.14
CA ILE A 64 7.93 -27.84 35.52
C ILE A 64 9.35 -28.17 36.00
N ARG A 65 10.33 -28.16 35.09
CA ARG A 65 11.75 -28.22 35.46
C ARG A 65 12.14 -26.85 36.02
N ASN A 66 12.64 -26.83 37.26
CA ASN A 66 12.99 -25.67 38.08
C ASN A 66 11.83 -25.04 38.87
N CYS A 67 11.43 -25.70 39.94
CA CYS A 67 11.43 -25.09 41.27
C CYS A 67 11.39 -26.22 42.30
N THR A 68 12.24 -26.11 43.31
CA THR A 68 12.21 -26.81 44.61
C THR A 68 10.76 -27.15 45.00
N PRO A 69 10.46 -28.35 45.52
CA PRO A 69 9.08 -28.72 45.84
C PRO A 69 8.46 -27.61 46.70
N VAL A 70 7.52 -26.87 46.12
CA VAL A 70 6.61 -26.10 46.94
C VAL A 70 5.81 -27.18 47.63
N TYR A 71 6.18 -27.50 48.87
CA TYR A 71 5.30 -28.14 49.82
C TYR A 71 4.11 -27.19 50.02
N SER A 72 3.24 -27.09 49.02
CA SER A 72 1.88 -26.68 49.23
C SER A 72 1.27 -27.84 50.00
N THR A 73 1.12 -27.67 51.30
CA THR A 73 0.42 -28.58 52.21
C THR A 73 -1.06 -28.76 51.87
N THR A 74 -1.52 -28.23 50.74
CA THR A 74 -2.83 -28.49 50.17
C THR A 74 -2.70 -28.90 48.70
N GLU A 75 -3.00 -30.17 48.42
CA GLU A 75 -3.19 -30.66 47.05
C GLU A 75 -4.43 -29.95 46.48
N ARG A 76 -4.23 -29.05 45.51
CA ARG A 76 -5.31 -28.19 44.99
C ARG A 76 -5.79 -28.71 43.64
N THR A 77 -6.84 -29.52 43.67
CA THR A 77 -7.57 -29.96 42.47
C THR A 77 -8.63 -28.93 42.11
N TRP A 78 -8.54 -28.38 40.90
CA TRP A 78 -9.52 -27.47 40.33
C TRP A 78 -10.55 -28.29 39.57
N VAL A 79 -11.79 -28.31 40.05
CA VAL A 79 -12.90 -28.99 39.39
C VAL A 79 -13.61 -27.99 38.49
N TYR A 80 -13.71 -28.32 37.21
CA TYR A 80 -14.48 -27.62 36.21
C TYR A 80 -15.88 -28.26 36.07
N ALA A 81 -16.73 -27.72 35.19
CA ALA A 81 -18.04 -28.29 34.89
C ALA A 81 -17.95 -29.74 34.37
N ASN A 82 -18.98 -30.54 34.67
CA ASN A 82 -19.19 -31.91 34.17
C ASN A 82 -18.06 -32.89 34.57
N GLY A 83 -17.60 -32.80 35.83
CA GLY A 83 -16.66 -33.77 36.38
C GLY A 83 -15.24 -33.71 35.82
N LEU A 84 -14.90 -32.68 35.03
CA LEU A 84 -13.54 -32.42 34.57
C LEU A 84 -12.71 -31.78 35.68
N SER A 85 -11.46 -32.19 35.86
CA SER A 85 -10.58 -31.61 36.87
C SER A 85 -9.15 -31.38 36.37
N ALA A 86 -8.43 -30.47 37.02
CA ALA A 86 -7.00 -30.26 36.82
C ALA A 86 -6.30 -30.15 38.18
N ASN A 87 -5.26 -30.93 38.39
CA ASN A 87 -4.44 -30.88 39.60
C ASN A 87 -3.05 -30.35 39.23
N ILE A 88 -2.80 -29.11 39.63
CA ILE A 88 -1.55 -28.39 39.33
C ILE A 88 -0.35 -29.07 40.01
N SER A 89 -0.57 -29.66 41.19
CA SER A 89 0.48 -30.33 41.98
C SER A 89 0.96 -31.62 41.31
N THR A 90 0.05 -32.36 40.66
CA THR A 90 0.40 -33.60 39.93
C THR A 90 0.60 -33.39 38.44
N GLY A 91 0.24 -32.21 37.92
CA GLY A 91 0.25 -31.90 36.50
C GLY A 91 -0.76 -32.71 35.69
N LYS A 92 -1.74 -33.37 36.32
CA LYS A 92 -2.77 -34.18 35.62
C LYS A 92 -4.02 -33.36 35.39
N TYR A 93 -4.68 -33.59 34.27
CA TYR A 93 -5.99 -33.02 33.98
C TYR A 93 -6.89 -34.03 33.29
N GLU A 94 -8.19 -33.79 33.38
CA GLU A 94 -9.21 -34.61 32.75
C GLU A 94 -9.86 -33.85 31.61
N PHE A 95 -10.22 -34.57 30.55
CA PHE A 95 -10.88 -34.00 29.38
C PHE A 95 -11.84 -35.02 28.75
N MET A 96 -12.74 -34.50 27.90
CA MET A 96 -13.73 -35.29 27.16
C MET A 96 -13.51 -35.12 25.67
N ASP A 97 -13.78 -36.17 24.91
CA ASP A 97 -13.68 -36.18 23.45
C ASP A 97 -14.96 -36.75 22.78
N GLY A 98 -16.09 -36.10 23.06
CA GLY A 98 -17.39 -36.53 22.55
C GLY A 98 -17.87 -37.87 23.15
N LYS A 99 -18.93 -38.46 22.60
CA LYS A 99 -19.54 -39.69 23.14
C LYS A 99 -18.67 -40.93 22.97
N GLU A 100 -17.88 -41.01 21.89
CA GLU A 100 -17.12 -42.21 21.53
C GLU A 100 -15.61 -42.10 21.81
N GLY A 101 -15.08 -40.89 22.05
CA GLY A 101 -13.66 -40.68 22.38
C GLY A 101 -12.69 -41.05 21.25
N ASN A 102 -13.15 -41.01 19.99
CA ASN A 102 -12.41 -41.53 18.83
C ASN A 102 -11.08 -40.79 18.59
N THR A 103 -11.03 -39.48 18.82
CA THR A 103 -9.80 -38.67 18.69
C THR A 103 -8.79 -39.12 19.75
N ALA A 104 -9.22 -39.15 21.02
CA ALA A 104 -8.36 -39.50 22.14
C ALA A 104 -7.79 -40.91 22.01
N LYS A 105 -8.62 -41.89 21.62
CA LYS A 105 -8.21 -43.29 21.38
C LYS A 105 -7.24 -43.42 20.21
N SER A 106 -7.44 -42.67 19.12
CA SER A 106 -6.56 -42.70 17.95
C SER A 106 -5.19 -42.08 18.26
N LEU A 107 -5.18 -40.91 18.93
CA LEU A 107 -3.95 -40.24 19.36
C LEU A 107 -3.18 -41.06 20.40
N TRP A 108 -3.87 -41.70 21.34
CA TRP A 108 -3.25 -42.60 22.32
C TRP A 108 -2.46 -43.73 21.65
N ARG A 109 -3.06 -44.43 20.68
CA ARG A 109 -2.40 -45.51 19.94
C ARG A 109 -1.15 -45.02 19.22
N ALA A 110 -1.25 -43.88 18.54
CA ALA A 110 -0.11 -43.29 17.82
C ALA A 110 1.03 -42.86 18.76
N CYS A 111 0.69 -42.33 19.94
CA CYS A 111 1.68 -41.87 20.91
C CYS A 111 2.43 -43.00 21.63
N GLN A 112 1.85 -44.20 21.75
CA GLN A 112 2.56 -45.34 22.36
C GLN A 112 3.87 -45.63 21.63
N HIS A 113 3.82 -45.70 20.29
CA HIS A 113 5.02 -45.93 19.46
C HIS A 113 6.09 -44.84 19.66
N VAL A 114 5.67 -43.59 19.86
CA VAL A 114 6.60 -42.45 20.10
C VAL A 114 7.24 -42.52 21.48
N LEU A 115 6.44 -42.84 22.51
CA LEU A 115 6.90 -42.90 23.90
C LEU A 115 7.80 -44.12 24.16
N GLU A 116 7.51 -45.26 23.52
CA GLU A 116 8.34 -46.48 23.58
C GLU A 116 9.71 -46.26 22.92
N ALA A 117 9.74 -45.65 21.72
CA ALA A 117 10.99 -45.29 21.04
C ALA A 117 11.82 -44.26 21.83
N SER A 118 11.17 -43.34 22.55
CA SER A 118 11.85 -42.32 23.35
C SER A 118 12.52 -42.89 24.61
N LYS A 119 11.91 -43.89 25.26
CA LYS A 119 12.49 -44.62 26.42
C LYS A 119 13.69 -45.49 26.06
N SER A 120 13.74 -46.03 24.84
CA SER A 120 14.86 -46.82 24.32
C SER A 120 16.16 -46.01 24.13
N SER A 121 16.10 -44.68 24.17
CA SER A 121 17.27 -43.82 23.94
C SER A 121 18.11 -43.54 25.19
N SER A 122 17.70 -44.03 26.36
CA SER A 122 18.45 -43.86 27.62
C SER A 122 18.74 -45.19 28.31
N ARG A 123 20.05 -45.52 28.38
CA ARG A 123 20.74 -46.61 29.09
C ARG A 123 20.73 -48.02 28.44
N ASP A 124 21.96 -48.42 28.11
CA ASP A 124 22.50 -49.74 27.73
C ASP A 124 22.03 -50.41 26.42
N PHE A 125 23.01 -50.56 25.51
CA PHE A 125 22.95 -51.42 24.35
C PHE A 125 22.69 -52.88 24.76
N ARG A 126 21.48 -53.38 24.52
CA ARG A 126 21.24 -54.81 24.26
C ARG A 126 20.59 -54.96 22.89
N LYS A 127 21.25 -55.75 22.02
CA LYS A 127 20.72 -56.17 20.71
C LYS A 127 19.40 -56.94 20.93
N SER A 128 18.28 -56.31 20.60
CA SER A 128 16.99 -56.95 20.38
C SER A 128 16.52 -56.63 18.97
N ALA A 129 16.19 -57.66 18.19
CA ALA A 129 15.82 -57.57 16.76
C ALA A 129 14.38 -57.07 16.52
N ARG A 130 13.89 -56.12 17.34
CA ARG A 130 12.50 -55.62 17.30
C ARG A 130 12.34 -54.12 17.54
N ALA A 131 13.39 -53.32 17.38
CA ALA A 131 13.26 -51.87 17.41
C ALA A 131 12.70 -51.36 16.07
N GLU A 132 11.46 -50.86 16.08
CA GLU A 132 10.86 -50.16 14.95
C GLU A 132 11.71 -48.93 14.58
N SER A 133 11.84 -48.67 13.28
CA SER A 133 12.68 -47.57 12.77
C SER A 133 12.06 -46.20 13.07
N SER A 134 12.88 -45.16 13.22
CA SER A 134 12.39 -43.79 13.49
C SER A 134 11.46 -43.24 12.39
N SER A 135 11.55 -43.77 11.16
CA SER A 135 10.63 -43.43 10.06
C SER A 135 9.25 -44.04 10.22
N GLU A 136 9.14 -45.27 10.74
CA GLU A 136 7.85 -45.92 10.99
C GLU A 136 7.08 -45.21 12.11
N VAL A 137 7.77 -44.82 13.18
CA VAL A 137 7.19 -44.03 14.28
C VAL A 137 6.68 -42.66 13.80
N SER A 138 7.42 -41.97 12.93
CA SER A 138 7.00 -40.70 12.35
C SER A 138 5.80 -40.88 11.40
N SER A 139 5.76 -41.98 10.64
CA SER A 139 4.64 -42.31 9.75
C SER A 139 3.34 -42.59 10.51
N GLY A 140 3.40 -43.29 11.66
CA GLY A 140 2.24 -43.59 12.49
C GLY A 140 1.61 -42.33 13.11
N VAL A 141 2.44 -41.38 13.53
CA VAL A 141 1.96 -40.07 14.03
C VAL A 141 1.33 -39.25 12.90
N GLY A 142 1.97 -39.21 11.73
CA GLY A 142 1.43 -38.52 10.56
C GLY A 142 0.05 -39.03 10.16
N VAL A 143 -0.13 -40.35 10.09
CA VAL A 143 -1.42 -40.99 9.75
C VAL A 143 -2.50 -40.67 10.78
N ALA A 144 -2.17 -40.72 12.08
CA ALA A 144 -3.14 -40.42 13.12
C ALA A 144 -3.57 -38.94 13.12
N VAL A 145 -2.64 -38.01 12.93
CA VAL A 145 -2.94 -36.58 12.83
C VAL A 145 -3.79 -36.30 11.59
N ALA A 146 -3.43 -36.85 10.43
CA ALA A 146 -4.19 -36.71 9.20
C ALA A 146 -5.61 -37.28 9.33
N SER A 147 -5.77 -38.45 9.96
CA SER A 147 -7.08 -39.06 10.22
C SER A 147 -7.94 -38.20 11.15
N VAL A 148 -7.36 -37.63 12.20
CA VAL A 148 -8.06 -36.74 13.14
C VAL A 148 -8.47 -35.44 12.44
N LEU A 149 -7.60 -34.81 11.66
CA LEU A 149 -7.91 -33.58 10.95
C LEU A 149 -8.97 -33.80 9.86
N SER A 150 -8.93 -34.94 9.16
CA SER A 150 -9.95 -35.31 8.16
C SER A 150 -11.34 -35.55 8.75
N SER A 151 -11.45 -35.79 10.07
CA SER A 151 -12.75 -35.86 10.74
C SER A 151 -13.40 -34.49 10.96
N VAL A 152 -12.67 -33.40 10.71
CA VAL A 152 -13.18 -32.02 10.78
C VAL A 152 -13.86 -31.68 9.47
N GLU A 153 -15.11 -31.24 9.54
CA GLU A 153 -15.92 -30.91 8.37
C GLU A 153 -15.24 -29.88 7.45
N GLY A 154 -14.99 -30.27 6.20
CA GLY A 154 -14.36 -29.43 5.18
C GLY A 154 -12.83 -29.45 5.17
N PHE A 155 -12.18 -30.32 5.95
CA PHE A 155 -10.76 -30.60 5.83
C PHE A 155 -10.53 -31.67 4.75
N ASP A 156 -9.84 -31.31 3.67
CA ASP A 156 -9.65 -32.19 2.50
C ASP A 156 -8.16 -32.41 2.20
N LEU A 157 -7.65 -33.60 2.47
CA LEU A 157 -6.24 -33.94 2.23
C LEU A 157 -5.85 -34.00 0.74
N THR A 158 -6.80 -33.92 -0.19
CA THR A 158 -6.49 -33.80 -1.63
C THR A 158 -6.06 -32.38 -2.02
N ASN A 159 -6.27 -31.40 -1.14
CA ASN A 159 -5.79 -30.03 -1.32
C ASN A 159 -4.37 -29.86 -0.75
N ASP A 160 -3.44 -29.37 -1.57
CA ASP A 160 -2.03 -29.21 -1.20
C ASP A 160 -1.81 -28.34 0.06
N ALA A 161 -2.60 -27.28 0.25
CA ALA A 161 -2.49 -26.41 1.42
C ALA A 161 -2.91 -27.14 2.71
N TYR A 162 -3.95 -27.97 2.66
CA TYR A 162 -4.38 -28.79 3.79
C TYR A 162 -3.44 -29.96 4.06
N ALA A 163 -2.89 -30.58 3.02
CA ALA A 163 -1.89 -31.64 3.13
C ALA A 163 -0.58 -31.13 3.77
N SER A 164 -0.07 -30.00 3.28
CA SER A 164 1.11 -29.32 3.86
C SER A 164 0.85 -28.93 5.31
N PHE A 165 -0.32 -28.35 5.60
CA PHE A 165 -0.68 -27.97 6.96
C PHE A 165 -0.76 -29.18 7.91
N ALA A 166 -1.35 -30.30 7.46
CA ALA A 166 -1.41 -31.52 8.25
C ALA A 166 -0.01 -32.08 8.56
N ALA A 167 0.92 -31.98 7.61
CA ALA A 167 2.31 -32.37 7.80
C ALA A 167 3.03 -31.49 8.85
N ASP A 168 2.85 -30.17 8.80
CA ASP A 168 3.40 -29.24 9.79
C ASP A 168 2.84 -29.50 11.19
N VAL A 169 1.52 -29.74 11.30
CA VAL A 169 0.87 -30.11 12.55
C VAL A 169 1.44 -31.42 13.08
N ALA A 170 1.63 -32.43 12.24
CA ALA A 170 2.16 -33.73 12.64
C ALA A 170 3.60 -33.61 13.16
N ALA A 171 4.46 -32.85 12.48
CA ALA A 171 5.83 -32.62 12.90
C ALA A 171 5.89 -31.92 14.28
N LEU A 172 5.08 -30.88 14.49
CA LEU A 172 5.01 -30.18 15.77
C LEU A 172 4.38 -31.04 16.87
N TYR A 173 3.32 -31.79 16.55
CA TYR A 173 2.67 -32.70 17.49
C TYR A 173 3.62 -33.81 17.96
N GLN A 174 4.40 -34.40 17.04
CA GLN A 174 5.42 -35.40 17.38
C GLN A 174 6.44 -34.85 18.39
N ARG A 175 6.91 -33.60 18.20
CA ARG A 175 7.82 -32.93 19.14
C ARG A 175 7.19 -32.79 20.52
N LEU A 176 5.93 -32.35 20.58
CA LEU A 176 5.16 -32.13 21.81
C LEU A 176 4.87 -33.42 22.61
N VAL A 177 4.67 -34.56 21.95
CA VAL A 177 4.36 -35.84 22.63
C VAL A 177 5.61 -36.69 22.91
N SER A 178 6.75 -36.37 22.30
CA SER A 178 8.02 -37.08 22.53
C SER A 178 8.57 -36.97 23.96
N GLY A 179 8.11 -35.97 24.72
CA GLY A 179 8.60 -35.68 26.07
C GLY A 179 10.04 -35.13 26.12
N LYS A 180 10.66 -34.83 24.97
CA LYS A 180 12.02 -34.26 24.88
C LYS A 180 12.06 -32.75 25.11
N GLN A 181 10.97 -32.07 24.76
CA GLN A 181 10.79 -30.62 24.89
C GLN A 181 9.41 -30.35 25.47
N THR A 182 9.29 -29.28 26.24
CA THR A 182 8.00 -28.74 26.68
C THR A 182 7.29 -28.03 25.53
N ALA A 183 5.99 -27.76 25.69
CA ALA A 183 5.26 -26.90 24.76
C ALA A 183 5.89 -25.51 24.63
N LEU A 184 6.42 -24.97 25.74
CA LEU A 184 7.04 -23.66 25.73
C LEU A 184 8.38 -23.66 25.00
N GLU A 185 9.24 -24.64 25.24
CA GLU A 185 10.50 -24.81 24.49
C GLU A 185 10.24 -25.05 23.00
N THR A 186 9.19 -25.81 22.66
CA THR A 186 8.77 -26.02 21.26
C THR A 186 8.30 -24.71 20.63
N LEU A 187 7.56 -23.87 21.37
CA LEU A 187 7.14 -22.54 20.92
C LEU A 187 8.34 -21.61 20.73
N GLU A 188 9.31 -21.61 21.66
CA GLU A 188 10.54 -20.84 21.55
C GLU A 188 11.33 -21.20 20.29
N ASP A 189 11.44 -22.49 19.96
CA ASP A 189 12.07 -22.95 18.72
C ASP A 189 11.31 -22.50 17.47
N VAL A 190 9.97 -22.56 17.49
CA VAL A 190 9.13 -22.05 16.38
C VAL A 190 9.33 -20.55 16.20
N LEU A 191 9.32 -19.79 17.29
CA LEU A 191 9.57 -18.35 17.27
C LEU A 191 10.98 -18.03 16.77
N ARG A 192 12.00 -18.77 17.24
CA ARG A 192 13.39 -18.60 16.81
C ARG A 192 13.54 -18.86 15.30
N ASN A 193 13.00 -19.96 14.80
CA ASN A 193 13.08 -20.30 13.38
C ASN A 193 12.28 -19.33 12.49
N HIS A 194 11.14 -18.83 12.99
CA HIS A 194 10.42 -17.76 12.32
C HIS A 194 11.28 -16.49 12.23
N HIS A 195 11.93 -16.08 13.32
CA HIS A 195 12.83 -14.92 13.30
C HIS A 195 13.98 -15.13 12.30
N THR A 196 14.55 -16.34 12.18
CA THR A 196 15.63 -16.61 11.21
C THR A 196 15.15 -16.53 9.75
N SER A 197 13.92 -16.96 9.45
CA SER A 197 13.30 -16.89 8.12
C SER A 197 12.89 -15.46 7.69
N GLU A 198 12.85 -14.54 8.67
CA GLU A 198 12.55 -13.14 8.45
C GLU A 198 13.76 -12.36 7.91
N TYR A 199 14.99 -12.76 8.24
CA TYR A 199 16.20 -12.06 7.80
C TYR A 199 16.68 -12.53 6.43
N LEU A 200 17.15 -11.58 5.63
CA LEU A 200 17.76 -11.83 4.33
C LEU A 200 19.28 -11.90 4.50
N ALA A 201 19.89 -12.97 4.01
CA ALA A 201 21.31 -13.29 4.25
C ALA A 201 22.21 -12.97 3.05
N THR A 202 21.66 -12.98 1.83
CA THR A 202 22.43 -12.74 0.60
C THR A 202 21.91 -11.54 -0.18
N LYS A 203 22.78 -10.99 -1.05
CA LYS A 203 22.41 -9.92 -1.99
C LYS A 203 21.27 -10.36 -2.92
N ASP A 204 21.30 -11.59 -3.40
CA ASP A 204 20.25 -12.12 -4.29
C ASP A 204 18.89 -12.24 -3.59
N GLU A 205 18.88 -12.67 -2.33
CA GLU A 205 17.67 -12.69 -1.49
C GLU A 205 17.13 -11.29 -1.24
N VAL A 206 18.00 -10.33 -0.93
CA VAL A 206 17.64 -8.91 -0.79
C VAL A 206 17.05 -8.37 -2.09
N GLY A 207 17.75 -8.56 -3.21
CA GLY A 207 17.33 -8.07 -4.51
C GLY A 207 15.98 -8.65 -4.94
N THR A 208 15.76 -9.94 -4.73
CA THR A 208 14.49 -10.61 -5.03
C THR A 208 13.36 -10.05 -4.17
N PHE A 209 13.57 -10.00 -2.85
CA PHE A 209 12.52 -9.59 -1.93
C PHE A 209 12.18 -8.09 -2.03
N VAL A 210 13.15 -7.22 -2.29
CA VAL A 210 12.90 -5.79 -2.56
C VAL A 210 12.01 -5.62 -3.78
N ARG A 211 12.30 -6.32 -4.89
CA ARG A 211 11.46 -6.26 -6.10
C ARG A 211 10.05 -6.77 -5.83
N GLU A 212 9.90 -7.87 -5.09
CA GLU A 212 8.59 -8.40 -4.67
C GLU A 212 7.81 -7.40 -3.78
N ALA A 213 8.48 -6.80 -2.80
CA ALA A 213 7.87 -5.79 -1.93
C ALA A 213 7.43 -4.56 -2.71
N VAL A 214 8.29 -4.08 -3.63
CA VAL A 214 7.98 -2.96 -4.52
C VAL A 214 6.91 -3.31 -5.53
N ALA A 215 6.77 -4.56 -6.00
CA ALA A 215 5.68 -4.96 -6.88
C ALA A 215 4.33 -5.05 -6.15
N SER A 216 4.33 -5.46 -4.88
CA SER A 216 3.11 -5.74 -4.11
C SER A 216 2.57 -4.57 -3.28
N VAL A 217 3.37 -3.53 -3.04
CA VAL A 217 2.93 -2.40 -2.20
C VAL A 217 1.73 -1.67 -2.82
N GLN A 218 0.76 -1.28 -1.99
CA GLN A 218 -0.32 -0.40 -2.41
C GLN A 218 0.15 1.06 -2.39
N ILE A 219 -0.08 1.77 -3.50
CA ILE A 219 0.40 3.13 -3.71
C ILE A 219 -0.64 4.15 -3.24
N ILE A 220 -0.14 5.26 -2.69
CA ILE A 220 -0.90 6.49 -2.57
C ILE A 220 -0.35 7.48 -3.61
N ASP A 221 -1.15 7.76 -4.63
CA ASP A 221 -0.80 8.76 -5.63
C ASP A 221 -1.17 10.14 -5.12
N VAL A 222 -0.19 10.80 -4.51
CA VAL A 222 -0.42 12.03 -3.75
C VAL A 222 -0.83 13.21 -4.63
N HIS A 223 -0.75 13.13 -5.97
CA HIS A 223 -1.15 14.23 -6.85
C HIS A 223 -1.44 13.80 -8.30
N THR A 224 -2.63 14.12 -8.78
CA THR A 224 -3.13 13.84 -10.14
C THR A 224 -4.06 14.97 -10.64
N HIS A 225 -4.40 14.92 -11.92
CA HIS A 225 -5.43 15.74 -12.56
C HIS A 225 -6.65 14.90 -12.98
N LEU A 226 -6.88 13.78 -12.28
CA LEU A 226 -7.97 12.85 -12.56
C LEU A 226 -9.25 13.26 -11.84
N PHE A 227 -10.38 12.79 -12.37
CA PHE A 227 -11.70 12.93 -11.78
C PHE A 227 -12.45 11.60 -11.85
N PRO A 228 -13.40 11.33 -10.94
CA PRO A 228 -14.23 10.13 -11.02
C PRO A 228 -15.22 10.22 -12.21
N PRO A 229 -15.78 9.08 -12.65
CA PRO A 229 -16.71 9.04 -13.80
C PRO A 229 -17.92 9.97 -13.66
N SER A 230 -18.37 10.22 -12.43
CA SER A 230 -19.46 11.15 -12.14
C SER A 230 -19.19 12.61 -12.52
N HIS A 231 -17.95 12.98 -12.82
CA HIS A 231 -17.57 14.31 -13.32
C HIS A 231 -17.57 14.41 -14.85
N GLY A 232 -18.03 13.36 -15.55
CA GLY A 232 -18.27 13.38 -16.99
C GLY A 232 -17.03 13.75 -17.78
N LYS A 233 -17.09 14.85 -18.56
CA LYS A 233 -16.03 15.27 -19.47
C LYS A 233 -14.70 15.63 -18.78
N LEU A 234 -14.71 15.88 -17.47
CA LEU A 234 -13.49 16.14 -16.72
C LEU A 234 -12.66 14.86 -16.49
N MET A 235 -13.29 13.68 -16.55
CA MET A 235 -12.59 12.40 -16.54
C MET A 235 -12.08 12.09 -17.96
N LEU A 236 -10.79 12.36 -18.20
CA LEU A 236 -10.14 11.95 -19.44
C LEU A 236 -9.66 10.50 -19.33
N TRP A 237 -10.00 9.67 -20.30
CA TRP A 237 -9.58 8.27 -20.36
C TRP A 237 -9.67 7.72 -21.79
N GLY A 238 -9.01 6.59 -22.03
CA GLY A 238 -9.00 5.89 -23.30
C GLY A 238 -7.86 6.28 -24.24
N ILE A 239 -7.70 5.50 -25.31
CA ILE A 239 -6.55 5.59 -26.21
C ILE A 239 -6.41 6.95 -26.91
N ASN A 240 -7.51 7.61 -27.27
CA ASN A 240 -7.45 8.91 -27.94
C ASN A 240 -6.95 10.01 -26.99
N GLU A 241 -7.37 9.97 -25.72
CA GLU A 241 -6.87 10.90 -24.70
C GLU A 241 -5.40 10.60 -24.37
N LEU A 242 -5.01 9.32 -24.28
CA LEU A 242 -3.61 8.93 -24.12
C LEU A 242 -2.72 9.47 -25.24
N LEU A 243 -3.11 9.26 -26.50
CA LEU A 243 -2.31 9.68 -27.66
C LEU A 243 -2.26 11.19 -27.83
N THR A 244 -3.31 11.90 -27.45
CA THR A 244 -3.36 13.37 -27.55
C THR A 244 -2.97 14.08 -26.25
N TYR A 245 -2.36 13.35 -25.33
CA TYR A 245 -1.72 13.93 -24.16
C TYR A 245 -0.62 14.92 -24.60
N HIS A 246 -0.57 16.07 -23.94
CA HIS A 246 0.28 17.19 -24.35
C HIS A 246 1.77 16.88 -24.51
N TYR A 247 2.32 15.82 -23.89
CA TYR A 247 3.70 15.39 -24.15
C TYR A 247 3.87 14.83 -25.55
N LEU A 248 2.93 13.98 -25.99
CA LEU A 248 2.93 13.42 -27.34
C LEU A 248 2.57 14.47 -28.39
N VAL A 249 1.72 15.43 -28.04
CA VAL A 249 1.47 16.60 -28.90
C VAL A 249 2.76 17.41 -29.12
N ALA A 250 3.54 17.68 -28.05
CA ALA A 250 4.82 18.36 -28.17
C ALA A 250 5.81 17.57 -29.05
N GLU A 251 5.95 16.27 -28.83
CA GLU A 251 6.82 15.38 -29.61
C GLU A 251 6.40 15.29 -31.09
N TYR A 252 5.10 15.21 -31.34
CA TYR A 252 4.53 15.24 -32.69
C TYR A 252 4.84 16.56 -33.38
N LEU A 253 4.49 17.70 -32.78
CA LEU A 253 4.68 19.02 -33.38
C LEU A 253 6.16 19.38 -33.60
N GLN A 254 7.09 18.78 -32.83
CA GLN A 254 8.51 18.95 -33.04
C GLN A 254 9.00 18.37 -34.38
N THR A 255 8.34 17.32 -34.88
CA THR A 255 8.85 16.51 -36.00
C THR A 255 7.87 16.37 -37.16
N ALA A 256 6.61 16.73 -36.96
CA ALA A 256 5.57 16.68 -37.97
C ALA A 256 5.66 17.87 -38.93
N PRO A 257 5.35 17.67 -40.23
CA PRO A 257 5.27 18.78 -41.18
C PRO A 257 4.04 19.68 -40.94
N MET A 258 3.03 19.17 -40.23
CA MET A 258 1.77 19.84 -39.94
C MET A 258 1.97 21.01 -38.98
N GLN A 259 1.32 22.14 -39.27
CA GLN A 259 1.33 23.30 -38.38
C GLN A 259 0.37 23.10 -37.20
N VAL A 260 0.66 23.74 -36.07
CA VAL A 260 -0.14 23.60 -34.83
C VAL A 260 -1.58 24.06 -35.00
N GLU A 261 -1.83 25.11 -35.81
CA GLU A 261 -3.17 25.61 -36.09
C GLU A 261 -4.01 24.59 -36.88
N GLU A 262 -3.38 23.89 -37.83
CA GLU A 262 -4.02 22.81 -38.59
C GLU A 262 -4.33 21.62 -37.69
N PHE A 263 -3.36 21.19 -36.88
CA PHE A 263 -3.53 20.10 -35.90
C PHE A 263 -4.66 20.38 -34.91
N ASN A 264 -4.76 21.62 -34.41
CA ASN A 264 -5.80 22.02 -33.46
C ASN A 264 -7.20 22.07 -34.09
N SER A 265 -7.31 22.14 -35.42
CA SER A 265 -8.60 22.07 -36.12
C SER A 265 -9.13 20.64 -36.29
N CYS A 266 -8.27 19.63 -36.13
CA CYS A 266 -8.65 18.23 -36.22
C CYS A 266 -9.49 17.78 -35.02
N SER A 267 -10.36 16.79 -35.23
CA SER A 267 -11.03 16.10 -34.13
C SER A 267 -10.02 15.35 -33.26
N LYS A 268 -10.41 15.07 -32.02
CA LYS A 268 -9.59 14.30 -31.06
C LYS A 268 -9.14 12.95 -31.61
N GLU A 269 -10.04 12.26 -32.32
CA GLU A 269 -9.77 10.97 -32.97
C GLU A 269 -8.78 11.13 -34.14
N GLN A 270 -8.93 12.18 -34.95
CA GLN A 270 -7.99 12.49 -36.04
C GLN A 270 -6.59 12.83 -35.50
N GLN A 271 -6.52 13.64 -34.44
CA GLN A 271 -5.26 13.95 -33.74
C GLN A 271 -4.57 12.67 -33.24
N ALA A 272 -5.33 11.76 -32.62
CA ALA A 272 -4.81 10.48 -32.14
C ALA A 272 -4.25 9.61 -33.30
N CYS A 273 -4.96 9.52 -34.42
CA CYS A 273 -4.50 8.80 -35.61
C CYS A 273 -3.20 9.39 -36.18
N LEU A 274 -3.11 10.73 -36.27
CA LEU A 274 -1.91 11.42 -36.75
C LEU A 274 -0.70 11.15 -35.84
N ILE A 275 -0.90 11.24 -34.53
CA ILE A 275 0.16 10.96 -33.54
C ILE A 275 0.58 9.49 -33.60
N TRP A 276 -0.36 8.55 -33.64
CA TRP A 276 -0.07 7.12 -33.75
C TRP A 276 0.77 6.82 -34.99
N GLN A 277 0.32 7.28 -36.15
CA GLN A 277 1.05 7.06 -37.40
C GLN A 277 2.47 7.62 -37.30
N HIS A 278 2.61 8.89 -36.89
CA HIS A 278 3.90 9.59 -36.94
C HIS A 278 4.90 9.16 -35.86
N LEU A 279 4.43 8.86 -34.63
CA LEU A 279 5.31 8.55 -33.50
C LEU A 279 5.46 7.04 -33.21
N PHE A 280 4.52 6.19 -33.65
CA PHE A 280 4.53 4.75 -33.37
C PHE A 280 4.73 3.87 -34.61
N VAL A 281 4.31 4.35 -35.80
CA VAL A 281 4.42 3.58 -37.05
C VAL A 281 5.64 4.02 -37.86
N ASP A 282 5.73 5.32 -38.14
CA ASP A 282 6.78 5.93 -38.96
C ASP A 282 8.12 6.04 -38.22
N ARG A 283 8.07 5.99 -36.88
CA ARG A 283 9.21 6.00 -35.98
C ARG A 283 9.06 4.92 -34.92
N SER A 284 10.18 4.46 -34.38
CA SER A 284 10.15 3.60 -33.20
C SER A 284 9.72 4.41 -31.96
N PRO A 285 8.70 3.97 -31.21
CA PRO A 285 8.13 4.69 -30.06
C PRO A 285 8.99 4.58 -28.80
N VAL A 286 10.23 5.07 -28.86
CA VAL A 286 11.23 4.91 -27.79
C VAL A 286 11.16 5.97 -26.69
N SER A 287 10.46 7.09 -26.93
CA SER A 287 10.28 8.13 -25.90
C SER A 287 9.48 7.58 -24.72
N GLU A 288 9.70 8.11 -23.52
CA GLU A 288 9.03 7.64 -22.31
C GLU A 288 7.50 7.78 -22.40
N ALA A 289 7.01 8.86 -23.03
CA ALA A 289 5.58 9.06 -23.25
C ALA A 289 5.00 8.02 -24.24
N CYS A 290 5.70 7.74 -25.34
CA CYS A 290 5.27 6.72 -26.30
C CYS A 290 5.32 5.30 -25.70
N ARG A 291 6.43 4.96 -25.03
CA ARG A 291 6.57 3.70 -24.28
C ARG A 291 5.45 3.54 -23.26
N GLY A 292 5.07 4.62 -22.57
CA GLY A 292 3.97 4.62 -21.62
C GLY A 292 2.65 4.14 -22.22
N VAL A 293 2.29 4.62 -23.41
CA VAL A 293 1.08 4.15 -24.13
C VAL A 293 1.17 2.65 -24.41
N LEU A 294 2.32 2.15 -24.86
CA LEU A 294 2.51 0.72 -25.15
C LEU A 294 2.44 -0.15 -23.89
N THR A 295 3.07 0.27 -22.79
CA THR A 295 2.98 -0.43 -21.50
C THR A 295 1.55 -0.51 -20.99
N THR A 296 0.79 0.58 -21.11
CA THR A 296 -0.63 0.58 -20.77
C THR A 296 -1.40 -0.44 -21.61
N LEU A 297 -1.23 -0.45 -22.93
CA LEU A 297 -1.92 -1.41 -23.81
C LEU A 297 -1.52 -2.87 -23.54
N HIS A 298 -0.24 -3.12 -23.24
CA HIS A 298 0.27 -4.43 -22.84
C HIS A 298 -0.42 -4.94 -21.56
N LEU A 299 -0.45 -4.11 -20.51
CA LEU A 299 -1.06 -4.49 -19.22
C LEU A 299 -2.59 -4.59 -19.28
N LEU A 300 -3.23 -4.02 -20.30
CA LEU A 300 -4.63 -4.23 -20.63
C LEU A 300 -4.88 -5.50 -21.48
N GLY A 301 -3.84 -6.22 -21.90
CA GLY A 301 -3.92 -7.45 -22.68
C GLY A 301 -4.12 -7.24 -24.19
N LEU A 302 -3.75 -6.06 -24.72
CA LEU A 302 -3.98 -5.67 -26.11
C LEU A 302 -2.77 -5.89 -27.03
N ASP A 303 -1.79 -6.70 -26.60
CA ASP A 303 -0.54 -6.98 -27.34
C ASP A 303 -0.76 -7.41 -28.78
N HIS A 304 -1.76 -8.27 -29.01
CA HIS A 304 -2.09 -8.77 -30.33
C HIS A 304 -2.58 -7.67 -31.30
N LEU A 305 -3.20 -6.60 -30.78
CA LEU A 305 -3.59 -5.42 -31.56
C LEU A 305 -2.38 -4.51 -31.82
N VAL A 306 -1.57 -4.28 -30.78
CA VAL A 306 -0.34 -3.48 -30.87
C VAL A 306 0.65 -4.07 -31.87
N ALA A 307 0.83 -5.41 -31.87
CA ALA A 307 1.71 -6.10 -32.81
C ALA A 307 1.31 -5.88 -34.28
N ARG A 308 0.02 -5.70 -34.56
CA ARG A 308 -0.53 -5.36 -35.88
C ARG A 308 -0.63 -3.86 -36.14
N ARG A 309 -0.29 -3.04 -35.14
CA ARG A 309 -0.44 -1.57 -35.12
C ARG A 309 -1.89 -1.11 -35.41
N ASP A 310 -2.86 -1.90 -34.99
CA ASP A 310 -4.28 -1.75 -35.31
C ASP A 310 -4.98 -0.79 -34.33
N LEU A 311 -4.79 0.52 -34.55
CA LEU A 311 -5.37 1.57 -33.70
C LEU A 311 -6.91 1.51 -33.70
N SER A 312 -7.53 1.21 -34.84
CA SER A 312 -8.99 1.17 -34.96
C SER A 312 -9.60 0.08 -34.08
N ALA A 313 -9.00 -1.12 -34.05
CA ALA A 313 -9.42 -2.17 -33.13
C ALA A 313 -9.20 -1.81 -31.66
N ILE A 314 -8.11 -1.09 -31.33
CA ILE A 314 -7.86 -0.60 -29.97
C ILE A 314 -8.92 0.42 -29.56
N GLN A 315 -9.23 1.38 -30.42
CA GLN A 315 -10.31 2.35 -30.20
C GLN A 315 -11.65 1.66 -29.97
N GLU A 316 -11.94 0.62 -30.76
CA GLU A 316 -13.17 -0.14 -30.61
C GLU A 316 -13.23 -0.89 -29.27
N TRP A 317 -12.11 -1.48 -28.82
CA TRP A 317 -12.04 -2.11 -27.50
C TRP A 317 -12.36 -1.11 -26.38
N PHE A 318 -11.82 0.12 -26.45
CA PHE A 318 -12.08 1.16 -25.45
C PHE A 318 -13.54 1.60 -25.40
N LYS A 319 -14.23 1.66 -26.54
CA LYS A 319 -15.66 2.01 -26.59
C LYS A 319 -16.57 0.99 -25.88
N HIS A 320 -16.11 -0.25 -25.75
CA HIS A 320 -16.87 -1.32 -25.09
C HIS A 320 -16.70 -1.34 -23.56
N GLN A 321 -15.84 -0.49 -22.99
CA GLN A 321 -15.60 -0.47 -21.55
C GLN A 321 -16.67 0.37 -20.83
N ASP A 322 -17.10 -0.09 -19.65
CA ASP A 322 -17.85 0.73 -18.70
C ASP A 322 -16.90 1.61 -17.89
N ALA A 323 -17.23 2.89 -17.69
CA ALA A 323 -16.31 3.84 -17.08
C ALA A 323 -16.03 3.54 -15.59
N GLU A 324 -17.02 3.03 -14.83
CA GLU A 324 -16.85 2.71 -13.41
C GLU A 324 -16.03 1.43 -13.24
N GLU A 325 -16.35 0.38 -14.02
CA GLU A 325 -15.57 -0.87 -14.04
C GLU A 325 -14.13 -0.64 -14.54
N TYR A 326 -13.96 0.30 -15.48
CA TYR A 326 -12.65 0.65 -16.00
C TYR A 326 -11.78 1.37 -14.95
N VAL A 327 -12.37 2.22 -14.11
CA VAL A 327 -11.66 2.82 -12.95
C VAL A 327 -11.15 1.74 -12.00
N ASP A 328 -12.00 0.78 -11.61
CA ASP A 328 -11.59 -0.34 -10.76
C ASP A 328 -10.43 -1.12 -11.41
N THR A 329 -10.50 -1.35 -12.73
CA THR A 329 -9.44 -2.03 -13.50
C THR A 329 -8.12 -1.27 -13.47
N VAL A 330 -8.13 0.03 -13.77
CA VAL A 330 -6.92 0.86 -13.80
C VAL A 330 -6.28 0.96 -12.41
N PHE A 331 -7.08 1.17 -11.35
CA PHE A 331 -6.58 1.23 -9.98
C PHE A 331 -5.98 -0.11 -9.53
N ARG A 332 -6.61 -1.23 -9.89
CA ARG A 332 -6.10 -2.58 -9.62
C ARG A 332 -4.78 -2.86 -10.34
N LEU A 333 -4.70 -2.59 -11.65
CA LEU A 333 -3.48 -2.82 -12.44
C LEU A 333 -2.31 -1.94 -11.98
N SER A 334 -2.61 -0.70 -11.56
CA SER A 334 -1.58 0.21 -11.04
C SER A 334 -1.19 -0.09 -9.58
N GLY A 335 -2.00 -0.86 -8.86
CA GLY A 335 -1.82 -1.16 -7.44
C GLY A 335 -2.04 0.05 -6.53
N LEU A 336 -3.05 0.87 -6.81
CA LEU A 336 -3.35 2.10 -6.05
C LEU A 336 -4.37 1.84 -4.93
N LYS A 337 -4.13 2.45 -3.77
CA LYS A 337 -5.09 2.60 -2.67
C LYS A 337 -6.05 3.76 -2.98
N TYR A 338 -5.51 4.92 -3.32
CA TYR A 338 -6.24 6.10 -3.79
C TYR A 338 -5.30 7.08 -4.52
N ALA A 339 -5.89 8.01 -5.27
CA ALA A 339 -5.24 9.13 -5.91
C ALA A 339 -5.86 10.46 -5.44
N VAL A 340 -5.03 11.49 -5.29
CA VAL A 340 -5.48 12.84 -4.94
C VAL A 340 -5.67 13.64 -6.23
N MET A 341 -6.87 14.16 -6.43
CA MET A 341 -7.28 15.02 -7.54
C MET A 341 -6.71 16.44 -7.39
N THR A 342 -6.82 17.24 -8.44
CA THR A 342 -6.52 18.68 -8.41
C THR A 342 -7.80 19.43 -8.74
N ASN A 343 -8.43 20.03 -7.73
CA ASN A 343 -9.76 20.65 -7.87
C ASN A 343 -9.68 22.17 -7.88
N ILE A 344 -10.19 22.79 -8.94
CA ILE A 344 -10.07 24.22 -9.22
C ILE A 344 -11.44 24.88 -9.08
N PRO A 345 -11.81 25.38 -7.88
CA PRO A 345 -13.11 26.03 -7.68
C PRO A 345 -13.29 27.34 -8.45
N PHE A 346 -12.18 27.90 -8.95
CA PHE A 346 -12.18 29.14 -9.73
C PHE A 346 -12.58 28.92 -11.19
N GLU A 347 -12.62 27.65 -11.65
CA GLU A 347 -13.12 27.28 -12.98
C GLU A 347 -14.63 27.03 -12.91
N PRO A 348 -15.47 27.83 -13.59
CA PRO A 348 -16.92 27.72 -13.47
C PRO A 348 -17.49 26.36 -13.88
N GLU A 349 -16.88 25.68 -14.86
CA GLU A 349 -17.31 24.34 -15.27
C GLU A 349 -17.07 23.32 -14.16
N GLU A 350 -15.88 23.32 -13.55
CA GLU A 350 -15.57 22.41 -12.45
C GLU A 350 -16.40 22.74 -11.20
N ALA A 351 -16.54 24.02 -10.85
CA ALA A 351 -17.29 24.45 -9.67
C ALA A 351 -18.74 23.93 -9.66
N ARG A 352 -19.38 23.80 -10.84
CA ARG A 352 -20.73 23.22 -10.96
C ARG A 352 -20.81 21.76 -10.55
N HIS A 353 -19.74 20.98 -10.70
CA HIS A 353 -19.70 19.60 -10.22
C HIS A 353 -19.68 19.49 -8.68
N TRP A 354 -19.33 20.59 -8.00
CA TRP A 354 -19.33 20.64 -6.53
C TRP A 354 -20.59 21.29 -5.96
N LEU A 355 -21.15 22.28 -6.65
CA LEU A 355 -22.30 23.04 -6.18
C LEU A 355 -23.64 22.49 -6.70
N GLY A 356 -23.60 21.70 -7.77
CA GLY A 356 -24.79 21.43 -8.56
C GLY A 356 -25.20 22.65 -9.39
N ASP A 357 -26.43 22.62 -9.88
CA ASP A 357 -27.03 23.72 -10.64
C ASP A 357 -28.37 24.13 -9.99
N PRO A 358 -28.39 25.25 -9.27
CA PRO A 358 -29.61 25.77 -8.65
C PRO A 358 -30.69 26.17 -9.68
N ALA A 359 -30.30 26.58 -10.90
CA ALA A 359 -31.24 27.00 -11.92
C ALA A 359 -32.05 25.82 -12.48
N THR A 360 -31.46 24.62 -12.47
CA THR A 360 -32.11 23.38 -12.90
C THR A 360 -32.50 22.47 -11.73
N ASN A 361 -32.27 22.91 -10.48
CA ASN A 361 -32.45 22.13 -9.25
C ASN A 361 -31.68 20.79 -9.27
N THR A 362 -30.55 20.76 -9.97
CA THR A 362 -29.69 19.57 -10.10
C THR A 362 -28.71 19.54 -8.92
N PRO A 363 -28.74 18.51 -8.05
CA PRO A 363 -27.74 18.39 -6.98
C PRO A 363 -26.35 18.05 -7.57
N PRO A 364 -25.25 18.32 -6.82
CA PRO A 364 -23.94 17.88 -7.27
C PRO A 364 -23.88 16.34 -7.41
N PRO A 365 -23.14 15.81 -8.39
CA PRO A 365 -22.97 14.38 -8.57
C PRO A 365 -22.44 13.70 -7.31
N ALA A 366 -23.06 12.58 -6.94
CA ALA A 366 -22.51 11.70 -5.92
C ALA A 366 -21.23 11.05 -6.44
N TRP A 367 -20.21 10.94 -5.59
CA TRP A 367 -18.97 10.26 -5.93
C TRP A 367 -18.32 9.64 -4.69
N SER A 368 -17.50 8.62 -4.91
CA SER A 368 -16.88 7.86 -3.83
C SER A 368 -15.46 8.32 -3.54
N ARG A 369 -15.16 8.56 -2.26
CA ARG A 369 -13.77 8.78 -1.79
C ARG A 369 -12.93 7.51 -1.71
N LYS A 370 -13.44 6.35 -2.17
CA LYS A 370 -12.70 5.07 -2.21
C LYS A 370 -11.36 5.26 -2.93
N TYR A 371 -11.41 5.81 -4.15
CA TYR A 371 -10.24 5.96 -5.02
C TYR A 371 -9.80 7.40 -5.25
N PHE A 372 -10.70 8.37 -5.14
CA PHE A 372 -10.38 9.76 -5.37
C PHE A 372 -10.41 10.52 -4.05
N ARG A 373 -9.44 11.39 -3.85
CA ARG A 373 -9.39 12.36 -2.74
C ARG A 373 -9.26 13.74 -3.33
N SER A 374 -9.81 14.76 -2.70
CA SER A 374 -9.79 16.12 -3.25
C SER A 374 -8.55 16.89 -2.77
N ALA A 375 -8.06 17.80 -3.59
CA ALA A 375 -7.15 18.86 -3.16
C ALA A 375 -7.58 20.19 -3.76
N LEU A 376 -7.52 21.24 -2.95
CA LEU A 376 -8.04 22.56 -3.30
C LEU A 376 -6.95 23.38 -4.01
N ARG A 377 -7.01 23.47 -5.33
CA ARG A 377 -6.07 24.25 -6.14
C ARG A 377 -6.36 25.75 -6.04
N VAL A 378 -5.34 26.51 -5.68
CA VAL A 378 -5.37 27.93 -5.33
C VAL A 378 -4.27 28.73 -6.04
N ASP A 379 -3.90 28.35 -7.27
CA ASP A 379 -2.95 29.11 -8.11
C ASP A 379 -3.33 30.60 -8.19
N GLN A 380 -4.63 30.89 -8.32
CA GLN A 380 -5.20 32.24 -8.36
C GLN A 380 -4.79 33.10 -7.15
N ILE A 381 -4.63 32.50 -5.98
CA ILE A 381 -4.24 33.20 -4.74
C ILE A 381 -2.80 33.71 -4.85
N LEU A 382 -1.85 32.86 -5.27
CA LEU A 382 -0.45 33.27 -5.43
C LEU A 382 -0.25 34.21 -6.63
N LEU A 383 -1.11 34.11 -7.65
CA LEU A 383 -1.12 35.02 -8.79
C LEU A 383 -1.71 36.40 -8.46
N GLY A 384 -2.52 36.52 -7.41
CA GLY A 384 -3.35 37.71 -7.20
C GLY A 384 -4.39 37.89 -8.31
N ASP A 385 -4.91 36.79 -8.85
CA ASP A 385 -5.81 36.79 -10.01
C ASP A 385 -7.25 37.09 -9.59
N TRP A 386 -7.53 38.37 -9.34
CA TRP A 386 -8.86 38.85 -8.99
C TRP A 386 -9.89 38.69 -10.11
N ALA A 387 -9.47 38.53 -11.37
CA ALA A 387 -10.37 38.26 -12.47
C ALA A 387 -11.03 36.88 -12.33
N SER A 388 -10.33 35.91 -11.73
CA SER A 388 -10.89 34.60 -11.38
C SER A 388 -11.50 34.57 -9.99
N ILE A 389 -10.86 35.22 -8.99
CA ILE A 389 -11.33 35.21 -7.59
C ILE A 389 -12.67 35.94 -7.44
N GLY A 390 -12.83 37.12 -8.07
CA GLY A 390 -14.01 37.98 -7.96
C GLY A 390 -15.31 37.25 -8.31
N PRO A 391 -15.41 36.64 -9.51
CA PRO A 391 -16.59 35.85 -9.88
C PRO A 391 -16.90 34.71 -8.90
N THR A 392 -15.88 34.05 -8.33
CA THR A 392 -16.12 32.99 -7.33
C THR A 392 -16.63 33.56 -6.00
N LEU A 393 -16.21 34.75 -5.60
CA LEU A 393 -16.77 35.46 -4.44
C LEU A 393 -18.24 35.81 -4.65
N ASP A 394 -18.58 36.27 -5.86
CA ASP A 394 -19.94 36.68 -6.22
C ASP A 394 -20.94 35.52 -6.12
N VAL A 395 -20.52 34.30 -6.50
CA VAL A 395 -21.33 33.07 -6.35
C VAL A 395 -21.80 32.86 -4.90
N PHE A 396 -21.00 33.26 -3.92
CA PHE A 396 -21.33 33.15 -2.49
C PHE A 396 -21.73 34.48 -1.84
N MET A 397 -21.90 35.55 -2.63
CA MET A 397 -22.20 36.90 -2.16
C MET A 397 -21.19 37.41 -1.11
N LEU A 398 -19.90 37.14 -1.33
CA LEU A 398 -18.82 37.53 -0.44
C LEU A 398 -18.16 38.85 -0.90
N PRO A 399 -17.65 39.69 0.03
CA PRO A 399 -17.00 40.93 -0.33
C PRO A 399 -15.66 40.70 -1.04
N HIS A 400 -15.26 41.61 -1.94
CA HIS A 400 -13.97 41.55 -2.64
C HIS A 400 -12.84 42.09 -1.76
N THR A 401 -12.61 41.42 -0.64
CA THR A 401 -11.64 41.77 0.41
C THR A 401 -10.85 40.54 0.85
N LEU A 402 -9.76 40.72 1.60
CA LEU A 402 -9.03 39.62 2.23
C LEU A 402 -9.94 38.71 3.09
N SER A 403 -10.86 39.31 3.84
CA SER A 403 -11.84 38.57 4.65
C SER A 403 -12.84 37.78 3.80
N GLY A 404 -13.26 38.32 2.66
CA GLY A 404 -14.11 37.60 1.71
C GLY A 404 -13.39 36.41 1.07
N VAL A 405 -12.13 36.58 0.65
CA VAL A 405 -11.31 35.47 0.12
C VAL A 405 -11.12 34.39 1.18
N ARG A 406 -10.88 34.78 2.45
CA ARG A 406 -10.82 33.81 3.54
C ARG A 406 -12.12 33.01 3.68
N ALA A 407 -13.26 33.69 3.74
CA ALA A 407 -14.57 33.04 3.85
C ALA A 407 -14.88 32.14 2.63
N LEU A 408 -14.40 32.51 1.45
CA LEU A 408 -14.52 31.70 0.24
C LEU A 408 -13.76 30.39 0.38
N LEU A 409 -12.49 30.44 0.81
CA LEU A 409 -11.69 29.24 1.02
C LEU A 409 -12.27 28.35 2.13
N GLU A 410 -12.80 28.93 3.21
CA GLU A 410 -13.51 28.18 4.27
C GLU A 410 -14.71 27.41 3.70
N LYS A 411 -15.54 28.03 2.85
CA LYS A 411 -16.64 27.34 2.17
C LYS A 411 -16.17 26.18 1.32
N TRP A 412 -15.10 26.37 0.55
CA TRP A 412 -14.56 25.31 -0.30
C TRP A 412 -13.93 24.16 0.49
N ILE A 413 -13.34 24.44 1.65
CA ILE A 413 -12.89 23.40 2.58
C ILE A 413 -14.08 22.54 3.03
N ASP A 414 -15.20 23.17 3.42
CA ASP A 414 -16.39 22.46 3.88
C ASP A 414 -17.01 21.59 2.77
N ILE A 415 -17.05 22.11 1.53
CA ILE A 415 -17.60 21.43 0.36
C ILE A 415 -16.70 20.27 -0.09
N MET A 416 -15.42 20.55 -0.34
CA MET A 416 -14.51 19.57 -0.97
C MET A 416 -13.91 18.61 0.03
N LYS A 417 -13.73 19.01 1.30
CA LYS A 417 -12.94 18.29 2.32
C LYS A 417 -11.56 17.89 1.75
N PRO A 418 -10.76 18.88 1.32
CA PRO A 418 -9.50 18.62 0.64
C PRO A 418 -8.47 18.02 1.60
N GLU A 419 -7.56 17.20 1.06
CA GLU A 419 -6.40 16.68 1.80
C GLU A 419 -5.36 17.80 2.03
N TYR A 420 -5.24 18.74 1.08
CA TYR A 420 -4.34 19.90 1.14
C TYR A 420 -4.80 21.02 0.20
N PHE A 421 -4.28 22.24 0.40
CA PHE A 421 -4.26 23.27 -0.63
C PHE A 421 -3.15 22.98 -1.63
N MET A 422 -3.33 23.32 -2.90
CA MET A 422 -2.30 23.15 -3.93
C MET A 422 -2.09 24.45 -4.70
N SER A 423 -0.83 24.81 -4.97
CA SER A 423 -0.52 25.93 -5.85
C SER A 423 0.71 25.66 -6.69
N SER A 424 0.64 25.95 -7.99
CA SER A 424 1.84 26.14 -8.80
C SER A 424 2.40 27.53 -8.50
N VAL A 425 3.62 27.62 -7.97
CA VAL A 425 4.25 28.89 -7.63
C VAL A 425 4.58 29.64 -8.92
N PRO A 426 4.06 30.87 -9.14
CA PRO A 426 4.39 31.63 -10.33
C PRO A 426 5.89 31.85 -10.45
N ILE A 427 6.46 31.75 -11.66
CA ILE A 427 7.92 31.85 -11.85
C ILE A 427 8.50 33.22 -11.46
N PHE A 428 7.66 34.25 -11.44
CA PHE A 428 7.99 35.61 -11.03
C PHE A 428 7.64 35.89 -9.56
N PHE A 429 7.13 34.91 -8.82
CA PHE A 429 6.77 35.12 -7.43
C PHE A 429 8.03 35.34 -6.59
N GLU A 430 8.02 36.40 -5.81
CA GLU A 430 9.07 36.73 -4.84
C GLU A 430 8.46 36.77 -3.45
N TYR A 431 9.16 36.19 -2.47
CA TYR A 431 8.78 36.34 -1.08
C TYR A 431 9.05 37.79 -0.66
N PRO A 432 8.05 38.54 -0.14
CA PRO A 432 8.19 39.96 0.10
C PRO A 432 9.25 40.26 1.18
N ASP A 433 9.97 41.36 0.99
CA ASP A 433 10.85 41.91 2.03
C ASP A 433 10.04 42.36 3.25
N GLU A 434 10.65 42.37 4.43
CA GLU A 434 9.99 42.76 5.69
C GLU A 434 9.37 44.17 5.66
N ASN A 435 9.90 45.04 4.79
CA ASN A 435 9.44 46.43 4.61
C ASN A 435 8.71 46.66 3.28
N ALA A 436 8.27 45.61 2.59
CA ALA A 436 7.51 45.76 1.35
C ALA A 436 6.22 46.57 1.60
N PRO A 437 5.93 47.61 0.79
CA PRO A 437 4.72 48.39 0.97
C PRO A 437 3.49 47.52 0.73
N ALA A 438 2.52 47.59 1.64
CA ALA A 438 1.20 46.98 1.44
C ALA A 438 0.47 47.65 0.27
N SER A 439 -0.45 46.92 -0.36
CA SER A 439 -1.28 47.49 -1.41
C SER A 439 -2.06 48.70 -0.89
N GLY A 440 -2.20 49.74 -1.73
CA GLY A 440 -2.91 50.95 -1.34
C GLY A 440 -4.38 50.68 -0.98
N ALA A 441 -5.02 51.58 -0.23
CA ALA A 441 -6.41 51.41 0.20
C ALA A 441 -7.44 51.25 -0.94
N ASN A 442 -7.08 51.60 -2.18
CA ASN A 442 -7.89 51.48 -3.38
C ASN A 442 -7.39 50.39 -4.36
N GLU A 443 -6.38 49.61 -3.97
CA GLU A 443 -5.78 48.58 -4.79
C GLU A 443 -6.20 47.19 -4.29
N GLN A 444 -6.35 46.25 -5.22
CA GLN A 444 -6.62 44.86 -4.86
C GLN A 444 -5.36 44.22 -4.28
N PRO A 445 -5.48 43.44 -3.18
CA PRO A 445 -4.34 42.76 -2.59
C PRO A 445 -3.60 41.88 -3.58
N ASN A 446 -2.28 41.95 -3.58
CA ASN A 446 -1.45 41.12 -4.46
C ASN A 446 -1.34 39.67 -3.93
N GLY A 447 -0.73 38.80 -4.73
CA GLY A 447 -0.60 37.38 -4.38
C GLY A 447 0.21 37.10 -3.10
N ALA A 448 1.19 37.95 -2.77
CA ALA A 448 1.95 37.80 -1.53
C ALA A 448 1.10 38.16 -0.30
N GLU A 449 0.27 39.20 -0.39
CA GLU A 449 -0.68 39.55 0.68
C GLU A 449 -1.74 38.48 0.88
N LEU A 450 -2.31 37.94 -0.21
CA LEU A 450 -3.26 36.84 -0.14
C LEU A 450 -2.63 35.57 0.46
N LEU A 451 -1.38 35.25 0.11
CA LEU A 451 -0.65 34.13 0.71
C LEU A 451 -0.42 34.34 2.22
N LEU A 452 0.15 35.48 2.61
CA LEU A 452 0.60 35.76 3.98
C LEU A 452 -0.54 36.07 4.95
N GLN A 453 -1.57 36.77 4.49
CA GLN A 453 -2.66 37.24 5.36
C GLN A 453 -3.90 36.35 5.32
N VAL A 454 -4.05 35.51 4.29
CA VAL A 454 -5.22 34.62 4.14
C VAL A 454 -4.82 33.15 4.14
N LEU A 455 -4.07 32.69 3.15
CA LEU A 455 -3.85 31.26 2.93
C LEU A 455 -3.04 30.61 4.07
N LEU A 456 -1.93 31.21 4.48
CA LEU A 456 -1.06 30.66 5.53
C LEU A 456 -1.74 30.64 6.92
N PRO A 457 -2.38 31.73 7.39
CA PRO A 457 -3.15 31.70 8.63
C PRO A 457 -4.29 30.68 8.62
N LEU A 458 -4.99 30.53 7.48
CA LEU A 458 -6.06 29.55 7.33
C LEU A 458 -5.53 28.12 7.33
N ALA A 459 -4.42 27.87 6.65
CA ALA A 459 -3.74 26.57 6.63
C ALA A 459 -3.30 26.14 8.05
N GLU A 460 -2.74 27.06 8.84
CA GLU A 460 -2.39 26.81 10.24
C GLU A 460 -3.63 26.47 11.08
N GLU A 461 -4.67 27.31 11.02
CA GLU A 461 -5.89 27.13 11.83
C GLU A 461 -6.60 25.81 11.51
N LYS A 462 -6.79 25.51 10.22
CA LYS A 462 -7.47 24.29 9.77
C LYS A 462 -6.56 23.06 9.76
N LYS A 463 -5.27 23.22 10.12
CA LYS A 463 -4.23 22.18 10.04
C LYS A 463 -4.13 21.54 8.66
N LEU A 464 -4.42 22.33 7.62
CA LEU A 464 -4.49 21.88 6.24
C LEU A 464 -3.16 22.23 5.54
N PRO A 465 -2.40 21.24 5.04
CA PRO A 465 -1.12 21.51 4.39
C PRO A 465 -1.24 22.30 3.09
N ILE A 466 -0.13 22.90 2.65
CA ILE A 466 -0.03 23.58 1.36
C ILE A 466 1.00 22.83 0.48
N ALA A 467 0.55 22.31 -0.66
CA ALA A 467 1.37 21.72 -1.70
C ALA A 467 1.81 22.79 -2.70
N LEU A 468 3.13 22.96 -2.84
CA LEU A 468 3.74 23.97 -3.72
C LEU A 468 4.53 23.27 -4.84
N LYS A 469 4.21 23.61 -6.09
CA LYS A 469 4.94 23.11 -7.27
C LYS A 469 5.74 24.26 -7.90
N PHE A 470 7.07 24.11 -7.99
CA PHE A 470 7.99 25.19 -8.39
C PHE A 470 8.60 24.98 -9.79
N ASP A 471 9.12 26.07 -10.38
CA ASP A 471 9.92 26.11 -11.62
C ASP A 471 9.16 26.00 -12.96
N SER A 472 7.83 25.94 -12.97
CA SER A 472 7.08 25.94 -14.24
C SER A 472 6.96 27.33 -14.86
N VAL A 473 7.24 27.44 -16.16
CA VAL A 473 7.03 28.65 -16.97
C VAL A 473 5.83 28.43 -17.87
N ARG A 474 4.84 29.32 -17.79
CA ARG A 474 3.58 29.19 -18.54
C ARG A 474 3.25 30.47 -19.29
N PRO A 475 3.34 30.50 -20.64
CA PRO A 475 4.00 29.53 -21.53
C PRO A 475 5.43 29.98 -21.92
N ILE A 476 6.27 29.03 -22.40
CA ILE A 476 7.48 29.33 -23.19
C ILE A 476 7.10 29.50 -24.67
N ASN A 477 6.19 28.67 -25.18
CA ASN A 477 5.64 28.76 -26.53
C ASN A 477 4.11 28.76 -26.51
N ALA A 478 3.51 29.94 -26.45
CA ALA A 478 2.05 30.09 -26.33
C ALA A 478 1.25 29.38 -27.45
N ARG A 479 1.83 29.21 -28.65
CA ARG A 479 1.14 28.56 -29.78
C ARG A 479 0.80 27.09 -29.51
N TYR A 480 1.54 26.44 -28.62
CA TYR A 480 1.35 25.01 -28.30
C TYR A 480 0.36 24.79 -27.15
N GLY A 481 -0.28 25.85 -26.62
CA GLY A 481 -1.14 25.74 -25.46
C GLY A 481 -0.40 25.11 -24.28
N VAL A 482 -1.00 24.11 -23.63
CA VAL A 482 -0.41 23.39 -22.48
C VAL A 482 0.92 22.70 -22.85
N ALA A 483 1.07 22.23 -24.10
CA ALA A 483 2.32 21.64 -24.57
C ALA A 483 3.47 22.67 -24.73
N GLY A 484 3.16 23.97 -24.63
CA GLY A 484 4.10 25.07 -24.73
C GLY A 484 4.63 25.59 -23.39
N ASP A 485 4.15 25.03 -22.27
CA ASP A 485 4.73 25.27 -20.96
C ASP A 485 6.15 24.68 -20.89
N GLY A 486 6.96 25.16 -19.96
CA GLY A 486 8.33 24.68 -19.79
C GLY A 486 8.87 24.89 -18.40
N VAL A 487 10.20 24.93 -18.29
CA VAL A 487 10.91 24.94 -17.01
C VAL A 487 11.93 26.07 -16.93
N LYS A 488 12.01 26.72 -15.77
CA LYS A 488 13.08 27.64 -15.38
C LYS A 488 13.36 27.49 -13.88
N PRO A 489 14.62 27.30 -13.46
CA PRO A 489 14.98 27.25 -12.04
C PRO A 489 14.43 28.45 -11.26
N SER A 490 13.73 28.19 -10.16
CA SER A 490 13.29 29.20 -9.20
C SER A 490 14.21 29.25 -7.98
N ASN A 491 14.05 30.29 -7.15
CA ASN A 491 14.82 30.46 -5.94
C ASN A 491 14.25 29.60 -4.79
N VAL A 492 14.98 28.58 -4.35
CA VAL A 492 14.58 27.68 -3.25
C VAL A 492 14.43 28.44 -1.93
N ASP A 493 15.07 29.60 -1.77
CA ASP A 493 14.95 30.46 -0.58
C ASP A 493 13.50 30.87 -0.28
N ILE A 494 12.62 30.93 -1.29
CA ILE A 494 11.19 31.18 -1.10
C ILE A 494 10.58 30.11 -0.18
N LEU A 495 10.84 28.83 -0.48
CA LEU A 495 10.35 27.71 0.33
C LEU A 495 11.00 27.69 1.71
N ILE A 496 12.30 27.98 1.79
CA ILE A 496 13.04 28.06 3.07
C ILE A 496 12.43 29.13 3.97
N LYS A 497 12.16 30.32 3.45
CA LYS A 497 11.50 31.42 4.17
C LYS A 497 10.10 31.02 4.63
N LEU A 498 9.31 30.37 3.80
CA LEU A 498 7.99 29.86 4.18
C LEU A 498 8.08 28.85 5.33
N CYS A 499 8.94 27.84 5.22
CA CYS A 499 9.10 26.84 6.28
C CYS A 499 9.61 27.44 7.60
N ARG A 500 10.55 28.40 7.52
CA ARG A 500 11.14 29.07 8.69
C ARG A 500 10.15 30.00 9.38
N ASN A 501 9.42 30.81 8.61
CA ASN A 501 8.55 31.85 9.15
C ASN A 501 7.18 31.29 9.60
N PHE A 502 6.76 30.15 9.05
CA PHE A 502 5.50 29.47 9.38
C PHE A 502 5.74 28.03 9.85
N PRO A 503 6.40 27.83 11.01
CA PRO A 503 6.80 26.51 11.49
C PRO A 503 5.63 25.57 11.83
N LYS A 504 4.42 26.12 12.00
CA LYS A 504 3.17 25.42 12.28
C LYS A 504 2.33 25.11 11.03
N VAL A 505 2.78 25.56 9.86
CA VAL A 505 2.18 25.19 8.57
C VAL A 505 3.00 24.06 7.95
N LYS A 506 2.31 23.02 7.47
CA LYS A 506 2.91 21.92 6.72
C LYS A 506 2.99 22.26 5.24
N PHE A 507 4.16 22.04 4.64
CA PHE A 507 4.41 22.23 3.22
C PHE A 507 4.72 20.90 2.55
N LEU A 508 3.97 20.57 1.50
CA LEU A 508 4.36 19.56 0.52
C LEU A 508 5.05 20.29 -0.62
N ALA A 509 6.18 19.80 -1.14
CA ALA A 509 6.85 20.46 -2.25
C ALA A 509 7.37 19.51 -3.32
N THR A 510 7.29 19.98 -4.57
CA THR A 510 7.94 19.35 -5.72
C THR A 510 8.48 20.42 -6.66
N PHE A 511 9.63 20.15 -7.29
CA PHE A 511 10.35 21.08 -8.15
C PHE A 511 10.44 20.47 -9.55
N LEU A 512 10.24 21.27 -10.59
CA LEU A 512 10.33 20.83 -11.99
C LEU A 512 11.76 20.89 -12.53
N SER A 513 12.57 21.79 -12.00
CA SER A 513 13.96 21.96 -12.41
C SER A 513 14.84 20.87 -11.82
N ARG A 514 15.59 20.15 -12.66
CA ARG A 514 16.58 19.15 -12.22
C ARG A 514 17.66 19.77 -11.33
N VAL A 515 18.09 21.00 -11.61
CA VAL A 515 19.19 21.64 -10.87
C VAL A 515 18.80 22.07 -9.45
N ASN A 516 17.52 22.26 -9.16
CA ASN A 516 17.03 22.62 -7.82
C ASN A 516 16.92 21.41 -6.87
N GLN A 517 16.95 20.18 -7.40
CA GLN A 517 16.58 18.97 -6.65
C GLN A 517 17.50 18.69 -5.46
N HIS A 518 18.80 18.94 -5.60
CA HIS A 518 19.75 18.76 -4.50
C HIS A 518 19.50 19.76 -3.38
N GLU A 519 19.41 21.05 -3.71
CA GLU A 519 19.19 22.12 -2.72
C GLU A 519 17.88 21.92 -1.95
N VAL A 520 16.77 21.60 -2.65
CA VAL A 520 15.49 21.35 -1.97
C VAL A 520 15.52 20.09 -1.10
N THR A 521 16.27 19.05 -1.51
CA THR A 521 16.46 17.84 -0.69
C THR A 521 17.20 18.17 0.61
N VAL A 522 18.23 19.02 0.54
CA VAL A 522 18.91 19.53 1.74
C VAL A 522 17.98 20.39 2.58
N ALA A 523 17.14 21.24 1.98
CA ALA A 523 16.16 22.04 2.73
C ALA A 523 15.16 21.15 3.48
N ALA A 524 14.64 20.09 2.86
CA ALA A 524 13.74 19.14 3.50
C ALA A 524 14.39 18.43 4.70
N ASN A 525 15.69 18.18 4.66
CA ASN A 525 16.45 17.66 5.81
C ASN A 525 16.46 18.65 7.01
N LYS A 526 16.28 19.96 6.79
CA LYS A 526 16.34 20.98 7.84
C LYS A 526 14.97 21.33 8.43
N PHE A 527 13.88 21.12 7.69
CA PHE A 527 12.55 21.55 8.08
C PHE A 527 11.60 20.39 8.31
N ARG A 528 11.25 20.16 9.57
CA ARG A 528 10.29 19.10 9.96
C ARG A 528 8.88 19.30 9.41
N ASN A 529 8.56 20.50 8.95
CA ASN A 529 7.29 20.89 8.34
C ASN A 529 7.36 20.94 6.80
N LEU A 530 8.41 20.39 6.19
CA LEU A 530 8.56 20.22 4.75
C LEU A 530 8.62 18.73 4.38
N HIS A 531 7.81 18.31 3.42
CA HIS A 531 7.83 16.97 2.85
C HIS A 531 7.94 17.03 1.34
N LEU A 532 8.96 16.39 0.79
CA LEU A 532 9.12 16.30 -0.66
C LEU A 532 8.33 15.14 -1.23
N TYR A 533 7.76 15.36 -2.41
CA TYR A 533 7.08 14.31 -3.14
C TYR A 533 7.39 14.39 -4.63
N GLY A 534 7.53 13.22 -5.26
CA GLY A 534 7.44 13.15 -6.71
C GLY A 534 8.67 13.51 -7.53
N CYS A 535 8.64 13.06 -8.77
CA CYS A 535 9.48 13.54 -9.86
C CYS A 535 8.55 14.22 -10.88
N TRP A 536 8.34 15.53 -10.72
CA TRP A 536 7.30 16.25 -11.44
C TRP A 536 7.65 16.46 -12.93
N TRP A 537 6.70 16.13 -13.81
CA TRP A 537 6.67 16.48 -15.23
C TRP A 537 7.97 16.18 -16.00
N TYR A 538 8.82 17.16 -16.30
CA TYR A 538 10.08 16.93 -17.01
C TYR A 538 11.09 16.11 -16.19
N CYS A 539 10.95 16.05 -14.86
CA CYS A 539 11.67 15.11 -14.01
C CYS A 539 11.10 13.69 -14.05
N ASN A 540 9.93 13.46 -14.66
CA ASN A 540 9.28 12.15 -14.74
C ASN A 540 9.81 11.31 -15.91
N ASN A 541 11.14 11.17 -15.98
CA ASN A 541 11.86 10.35 -16.95
C ASN A 541 12.78 9.38 -16.19
N PRO A 542 12.93 8.12 -16.61
CA PRO A 542 13.64 7.08 -15.83
C PRO A 542 15.01 7.51 -15.30
N SER A 543 15.83 8.16 -16.12
CA SER A 543 17.17 8.61 -15.72
C SER A 543 17.15 9.68 -14.62
N ILE A 544 16.13 10.55 -14.60
CA ILE A 544 15.99 11.60 -13.58
C ILE A 544 15.32 11.03 -12.33
N ILE A 545 14.32 10.15 -12.49
CA ILE A 545 13.69 9.44 -11.37
C ILE A 545 14.74 8.66 -10.56
N GLU A 546 15.66 7.97 -11.25
CA GLU A 546 16.75 7.23 -10.61
C GLU A 546 17.64 8.16 -9.77
N GLU A 547 18.14 9.23 -10.39
CA GLU A 547 19.01 10.21 -9.73
C GLU A 547 18.35 10.86 -8.51
N LEU A 548 17.12 11.34 -8.66
CA LEU A 548 16.38 12.03 -7.60
C LEU A 548 16.04 11.09 -6.45
N THR A 549 15.57 9.87 -6.75
CA THR A 549 15.24 8.87 -5.73
C THR A 549 16.48 8.50 -4.93
N ARG A 550 17.60 8.23 -5.60
CA ARG A 550 18.88 7.89 -4.95
C ARG A 550 19.37 9.00 -4.03
N MET A 551 19.48 10.23 -4.55
CA MET A 551 19.91 11.40 -3.78
C MET A 551 19.02 11.66 -2.56
N ARG A 552 17.70 11.51 -2.71
CA ARG A 552 16.77 11.70 -1.60
C ARG A 552 16.88 10.61 -0.56
N ILE A 553 17.09 9.34 -0.93
CA ILE A 553 17.32 8.27 0.04
C ILE A 553 18.63 8.51 0.80
N GLU A 554 19.69 8.91 0.11
CA GLU A 554 21.00 9.18 0.73
C GLU A 554 20.95 10.30 1.79
N ILE A 555 20.08 11.31 1.61
CA ILE A 555 19.98 12.48 2.51
C ILE A 555 18.83 12.36 3.53
N LEU A 556 17.70 11.77 3.13
CA LEU A 556 16.44 11.77 3.89
C LEU A 556 16.03 10.36 4.38
N GLY A 557 16.73 9.31 3.97
CA GLY A 557 16.28 7.93 4.18
C GLY A 557 14.90 7.73 3.54
N THR A 558 13.91 7.32 4.32
CA THR A 558 12.53 7.09 3.83
C THR A 558 11.58 8.26 4.13
N ALA A 559 12.08 9.43 4.54
CA ALA A 559 11.27 10.58 4.99
C ALA A 559 10.78 11.48 3.84
N PHE A 560 10.38 10.88 2.72
CA PHE A 560 9.80 11.56 1.56
C PHE A 560 8.88 10.60 0.79
N THR A 561 8.07 11.12 -0.14
CA THR A 561 7.29 10.28 -1.06
C THR A 561 7.99 10.22 -2.41
N SER A 562 8.34 9.01 -2.85
CA SER A 562 9.21 8.81 -4.02
C SER A 562 8.62 9.36 -5.32
N GLN A 563 7.32 9.21 -5.53
CA GLN A 563 6.68 9.53 -6.81
C GLN A 563 5.25 10.07 -6.67
N HIS A 564 4.76 10.75 -7.71
CA HIS A 564 3.33 10.92 -8.05
C HIS A 564 3.18 10.78 -9.58
N SER A 565 1.98 10.46 -10.07
CA SER A 565 1.82 10.26 -11.53
C SER A 565 1.68 11.57 -12.31
N ASP A 566 1.07 12.59 -11.69
CA ASP A 566 0.58 13.80 -12.38
C ASP A 566 -0.37 13.45 -13.54
N ALA A 567 -1.04 12.28 -13.46
CA ALA A 567 -1.87 11.75 -14.53
C ALA A 567 -3.02 12.71 -14.86
N ARG A 568 -3.17 13.03 -16.15
CA ARG A 568 -4.32 13.76 -16.69
C ARG A 568 -5.34 12.84 -17.34
N VAL A 569 -4.88 11.69 -17.82
CA VAL A 569 -5.69 10.65 -18.43
C VAL A 569 -5.60 9.41 -17.53
N LEU A 570 -6.74 8.83 -17.15
CA LEU A 570 -6.83 7.76 -16.15
C LEU A 570 -5.82 6.62 -16.42
N ASP A 571 -5.76 6.18 -17.67
CA ASP A 571 -4.94 5.09 -18.17
C ASP A 571 -3.42 5.28 -17.95
N GLN A 572 -3.00 6.53 -17.72
CA GLN A 572 -1.60 6.85 -17.45
C GLN A 572 -1.13 6.30 -16.12
N LEU A 573 -2.05 6.09 -15.15
CA LEU A 573 -1.70 5.49 -13.86
C LEU A 573 -0.97 4.14 -14.05
N ILE A 574 -1.39 3.36 -15.05
CA ILE A 574 -0.83 2.04 -15.33
C ILE A 574 0.67 2.14 -15.61
N TYR A 575 1.06 2.88 -16.66
CA TYR A 575 2.48 2.95 -17.02
C TYR A 575 3.28 3.82 -16.06
N LYS A 576 2.73 4.93 -15.55
CA LYS A 576 3.45 5.84 -14.65
C LYS A 576 3.92 5.10 -13.42
N TRP A 577 3.06 4.26 -12.84
CA TRP A 577 3.40 3.49 -11.65
C TRP A 577 4.20 2.23 -11.97
N SER A 578 3.91 1.53 -13.07
CA SER A 578 4.75 0.40 -13.53
C SER A 578 6.20 0.84 -13.74
N HIS A 579 6.44 1.88 -14.55
CA HIS A 579 7.80 2.35 -14.84
C HIS A 579 8.51 2.92 -13.61
N SER A 580 7.78 3.66 -12.76
CA SER A 580 8.38 4.22 -11.54
C SER A 580 8.75 3.13 -10.54
N ARG A 581 7.92 2.08 -10.39
CA ARG A 581 8.24 0.92 -9.53
C ARG A 581 9.51 0.23 -9.99
N ASP A 582 9.70 0.03 -11.30
CA ASP A 582 10.91 -0.61 -11.83
C ASP A 582 12.16 0.21 -11.46
N VAL A 583 12.15 1.52 -11.71
CA VAL A 583 13.30 2.38 -11.42
C VAL A 583 13.57 2.49 -9.92
N ILE A 584 12.54 2.76 -9.12
CA ILE A 584 12.67 2.91 -7.66
C ILE A 584 13.09 1.57 -7.01
N GLY A 585 12.58 0.45 -7.52
CA GLY A 585 12.93 -0.89 -7.09
C GLY A 585 14.43 -1.15 -7.20
N GLU A 586 15.03 -0.88 -8.37
CA GLU A 586 16.47 -1.07 -8.55
C GLU A 586 17.32 -0.13 -7.69
N VAL A 587 16.86 1.11 -7.46
CA VAL A 587 17.53 2.01 -6.49
C VAL A 587 17.51 1.39 -5.09
N LEU A 588 16.37 0.86 -4.65
CA LEU A 588 16.24 0.24 -3.32
C LEU A 588 17.07 -1.03 -3.18
N VAL A 589 17.16 -1.86 -4.23
CA VAL A 589 18.03 -3.05 -4.23
C VAL A 589 19.46 -2.64 -3.92
N ASP A 590 20.01 -1.65 -4.64
CA ASP A 590 21.36 -1.16 -4.41
C ASP A 590 21.54 -0.57 -3.00
N MET A 591 20.56 0.19 -2.49
CA MET A 591 20.61 0.75 -1.12
C MET A 591 20.64 -0.35 -0.05
N TYR A 592 19.81 -1.38 -0.16
CA TYR A 592 19.77 -2.47 0.81
C TYR A 592 20.98 -3.41 0.68
N GLU A 593 21.51 -3.64 -0.52
CA GLU A 593 22.75 -4.39 -0.68
C GLU A 593 23.95 -3.68 -0.04
N LYS A 594 24.02 -2.34 -0.15
CA LYS A 594 25.03 -1.53 0.54
C LYS A 594 24.87 -1.65 2.06
N LEU A 595 23.64 -1.59 2.56
CA LEU A 595 23.35 -1.76 3.97
C LEU A 595 23.75 -3.15 4.47
N LEU A 596 23.43 -4.21 3.73
CA LEU A 596 23.81 -5.59 4.02
C LEU A 596 25.34 -5.74 4.10
N ALA A 597 26.08 -5.12 3.17
CA ALA A 597 27.53 -5.17 3.12
C ALA A 597 28.22 -4.57 4.36
N THR A 598 27.52 -3.72 5.13
CA THR A 598 28.04 -3.20 6.41
C THR A 598 27.94 -4.22 7.57
N GLY A 599 27.27 -5.37 7.34
CA GLY A 599 26.93 -6.34 8.38
C GLY A 599 25.59 -6.06 9.08
N TRP A 600 24.83 -5.06 8.61
CA TRP A 600 23.47 -4.81 9.10
C TRP A 600 22.54 -5.96 8.73
N LYS A 601 21.76 -6.45 9.70
CA LYS A 601 20.77 -7.50 9.47
C LYS A 601 19.47 -6.88 8.98
N ILE A 602 19.04 -7.29 7.79
CA ILE A 602 17.83 -6.75 7.14
C ILE A 602 16.74 -7.79 7.23
N SER A 603 15.59 -7.44 7.79
CA SER A 603 14.41 -8.30 7.78
C SER A 603 13.49 -7.99 6.59
N LYS A 604 12.64 -8.96 6.25
CA LYS A 604 11.53 -8.76 5.31
C LYS A 604 10.58 -7.65 5.76
N SER A 605 10.32 -7.55 7.06
CA SER A 605 9.45 -6.52 7.62
C SER A 605 10.08 -5.11 7.54
N ASP A 606 11.41 -4.99 7.64
CA ASP A 606 12.12 -3.73 7.42
C ASP A 606 11.90 -3.21 5.99
N ILE A 607 12.17 -4.06 4.99
CA ILE A 607 11.99 -3.70 3.57
C ILE A 607 10.53 -3.34 3.29
N GLN A 608 9.57 -4.15 3.75
CA GLN A 608 8.14 -3.88 3.53
C GLN A 608 7.71 -2.54 4.12
N ARG A 609 8.12 -2.24 5.37
CA ARG A 609 7.83 -0.96 6.04
C ARG A 609 8.39 0.21 5.25
N ASP A 610 9.62 0.11 4.80
CA ASP A 610 10.35 1.21 4.16
C ASP A 610 9.86 1.44 2.71
N VAL A 611 9.50 0.38 2.00
CA VAL A 611 8.78 0.46 0.71
C VAL A 611 7.41 1.14 0.92
N GLN A 612 6.62 0.72 1.91
CA GLN A 612 5.35 1.38 2.23
C GLN A 612 5.51 2.89 2.49
N ARG A 613 6.55 3.27 3.24
CA ARG A 613 6.93 4.67 3.48
C ARG A 613 7.13 5.45 2.20
N LEU A 614 7.97 4.95 1.30
CA LEU A 614 8.31 5.63 0.04
C LEU A 614 7.16 5.69 -0.96
N PHE A 615 6.21 4.75 -0.93
CA PHE A 615 5.06 4.67 -1.83
C PHE A 615 3.75 5.25 -1.26
N GLY A 616 3.81 5.95 -0.13
CA GLY A 616 2.68 6.71 0.37
C GLY A 616 2.59 6.88 1.88
N GLN A 617 3.11 5.93 2.66
CA GLN A 617 2.93 5.97 4.12
C GLN A 617 3.66 7.17 4.74
N SER A 618 4.82 7.58 4.23
CA SER A 618 5.50 8.79 4.72
C SER A 618 4.69 10.06 4.46
N TYR A 619 3.88 10.10 3.39
CA TYR A 619 2.92 11.18 3.18
C TYR A 619 1.83 11.14 4.25
N GLU A 620 1.14 10.00 4.45
CA GLU A 620 0.10 9.90 5.49
C GLU A 620 0.64 10.23 6.89
N ASP A 621 1.85 9.77 7.23
CA ASP A 621 2.53 10.08 8.49
C ASP A 621 2.80 11.59 8.62
N PHE A 622 3.22 12.25 7.54
CA PHE A 622 3.41 13.70 7.51
C PHE A 622 2.08 14.46 7.64
N MET A 623 1.02 13.98 6.99
CA MET A 623 -0.32 14.55 7.12
C MET A 623 -0.86 14.40 8.56
N ALA A 624 -0.59 13.29 9.23
CA ALA A 624 -1.02 13.05 10.62
C ALA A 624 -0.13 13.75 11.67
N LYS A 625 1.07 14.19 11.29
CA LYS A 625 2.04 14.82 12.17
C LYS A 625 1.49 16.08 12.84
N SER A 626 1.55 16.12 14.17
CA SER A 626 1.36 17.35 14.94
C SER A 626 2.64 18.19 14.87
N ILE A 627 2.52 19.45 14.47
CA ILE A 627 3.60 20.43 14.43
C ILE A 627 3.30 21.65 15.29
#